data_AF-A0A183LPR6-F1
#
_entry.id   AF-A0A183LPR6-F1
#
_cell.length_a   1.000
_cell.length_b   1.000
_cell.length_c   1.000
_cell.angle_alpha   90.00
_cell.angle_beta   90.00
_cell.angle_gamma   90.00
#
_symmetry.space_group_name_H-M   'P 1'
#
loop_
_entity.id
_entity.type
_entity.pdbx_description
1 polymer ?
#
loop_
_entity_poly.entity_id
_entity_poly.type
_entity_poly.pdbx_seq_one_letter_code
_entity_poly.pdbx_strand_id
1 'polypeptide(L)'
;MSTISRENICSNCLKQADVHLICVECDCVQLCIACYCYGAESGIHKKNHGYRVSRLNLLPHSILEGWNSEEELNLLEALEQYGIGNWEDIALKVGTKSSEECMYHYCNRYLGGIFGLELLSDNKYPSRITDHTNRVALSPMQPPHSSFIDIEDQQLLGYMPNRGDFERDYDNDAESILCRLHPSFSHDDLEDGMWFKIVYCSSYGSL
;
A
#
# COMPACT_ATOMS: atom_id res chain seq x y z
N MET A 1 -2.69 -28.20 -16.47
CA MET A 1 -3.38 -27.79 -17.72
C MET A 1 -3.93 -26.40 -17.48
N SER A 2 -3.16 -25.39 -17.89
CA SER A 2 -3.43 -23.98 -17.63
C SER A 2 -4.70 -23.57 -18.36
N THR A 3 -5.72 -23.16 -17.62
CA THR A 3 -6.96 -22.59 -18.14
C THR A 3 -6.64 -21.26 -18.81
N ILE A 4 -6.46 -21.28 -20.14
CA ILE A 4 -6.32 -20.06 -20.94
C ILE A 4 -7.65 -19.30 -20.83
N SER A 5 -7.65 -18.22 -20.06
CA SER A 5 -8.75 -17.27 -20.01
C SER A 5 -9.03 -16.78 -21.43
N ARG A 6 -10.30 -16.83 -21.85
CA ARG A 6 -10.79 -16.42 -23.19
C ARG A 6 -10.60 -14.93 -23.51
N GLU A 7 -9.84 -14.21 -22.70
CA GLU A 7 -9.79 -12.75 -22.68
C GLU A 7 -8.83 -12.18 -23.74
N ASN A 8 -7.96 -13.00 -24.34
CA ASN A 8 -6.86 -12.53 -25.19
C ASN A 8 -7.04 -12.85 -26.68
N ILE A 9 -8.26 -13.06 -27.15
CA ILE A 9 -8.53 -13.52 -28.53
C ILE A 9 -9.19 -12.40 -29.34
N CYS A 10 -8.63 -12.10 -30.51
CA CYS A 10 -9.21 -11.15 -31.45
C CYS A 10 -10.55 -11.66 -32.01
N SER A 11 -11.60 -10.84 -31.94
CA SER A 11 -12.95 -11.18 -32.42
C SER A 11 -13.02 -11.43 -33.93
N ASN A 12 -12.08 -10.91 -34.72
CA ASN A 12 -12.07 -11.05 -36.18
C ASN A 12 -11.23 -12.24 -36.68
N CYS A 13 -9.97 -12.34 -36.25
CA CYS A 13 -9.06 -13.37 -36.74
C CYS A 13 -8.91 -14.58 -35.81
N LEU A 14 -9.53 -14.53 -34.62
CA LEU A 14 -9.46 -15.56 -33.58
C LEU A 14 -8.04 -15.91 -33.13
N LYS A 15 -7.07 -15.04 -33.43
CA LYS A 15 -5.69 -15.17 -32.98
C LYS A 15 -5.53 -14.52 -31.61
N GLN A 16 -4.65 -15.12 -30.81
CA GLN A 16 -4.21 -14.54 -29.55
C GLN A 16 -3.27 -13.36 -29.80
N ALA A 17 -3.44 -12.26 -29.07
CA ALA A 17 -2.55 -11.10 -29.10
C ALA A 17 -2.40 -10.47 -27.70
N ASP A 18 -1.33 -9.72 -27.48
CA ASP A 18 -1.06 -9.10 -26.17
C ASP A 18 -1.72 -7.72 -26.02
N VAL A 19 -1.96 -7.04 -27.14
CA VAL A 19 -2.61 -5.72 -27.19
C VAL A 19 -3.85 -5.80 -28.07
N HIS A 20 -4.96 -5.35 -27.49
CA HIS A 20 -6.25 -5.30 -28.18
C HIS A 20 -6.81 -3.88 -28.19
N LEU A 21 -7.52 -3.56 -29.27
CA LEU A 21 -8.34 -2.36 -29.41
C LEU A 21 -9.78 -2.78 -29.17
N ILE A 22 -10.35 -2.31 -28.07
CA ILE A 22 -11.72 -2.59 -27.67
C ILE A 22 -12.60 -1.47 -28.24
N CYS A 23 -13.63 -1.84 -28.99
CA CYS A 23 -14.61 -0.87 -29.46
C CYS A 23 -15.40 -0.29 -28.27
N VAL A 24 -15.61 1.03 -28.24
CA VAL A 24 -16.37 1.70 -27.17
C VAL A 24 -17.87 1.65 -27.44
N GLU A 25 -18.26 1.43 -28.69
CA GLU A 25 -19.66 1.45 -29.14
C GLU A 25 -20.26 0.05 -29.29
N CYS A 26 -19.43 -0.99 -29.42
CA CYS A 26 -19.89 -2.36 -29.61
C CYS A 26 -19.54 -3.24 -28.42
N ASP A 27 -20.50 -4.02 -27.96
CA ASP A 27 -20.28 -5.01 -26.91
C ASP A 27 -19.37 -6.14 -27.39
N CYS A 28 -18.39 -6.48 -26.56
CA CYS A 28 -17.51 -7.65 -26.74
C CYS A 28 -16.68 -7.68 -28.05
N VAL A 29 -16.49 -6.53 -28.73
CA VAL A 29 -15.60 -6.45 -29.90
C VAL A 29 -14.21 -6.00 -29.47
N GLN A 30 -13.25 -6.92 -29.60
CA GLN A 30 -11.83 -6.64 -29.44
C GLN A 30 -11.05 -7.05 -30.68
N LEU A 31 -10.26 -6.13 -31.23
CA LEU A 31 -9.46 -6.35 -32.42
C LEU A 31 -7.98 -6.32 -32.06
N CYS A 32 -7.18 -7.23 -32.61
CA CYS A 32 -5.74 -7.06 -32.60
C CYS A 32 -5.34 -5.86 -33.48
N ILE A 33 -4.17 -5.29 -33.23
CA ILE A 33 -3.65 -4.11 -33.96
C ILE A 33 -3.73 -4.33 -35.48
N ALA A 34 -3.35 -5.52 -35.96
CA ALA A 34 -3.42 -5.84 -37.38
C ALA A 34 -4.85 -5.77 -37.93
N CYS A 35 -5.84 -6.39 -37.27
CA CYS A 35 -7.23 -6.37 -37.75
C CYS A 35 -7.82 -4.95 -37.75
N TYR A 36 -7.45 -4.13 -36.77
CA TYR A 36 -7.80 -2.72 -36.77
C TYR A 36 -7.18 -1.96 -37.95
N CYS A 37 -5.88 -2.15 -38.22
CA CYS A 37 -5.21 -1.50 -39.36
C CYS A 37 -5.80 -1.90 -40.72
N TYR A 38 -6.27 -3.14 -40.86
CA TYR A 38 -6.98 -3.60 -42.05
C TYR A 38 -8.44 -3.10 -42.12
N GLY A 39 -8.92 -2.38 -41.09
CA GLY A 39 -10.28 -1.87 -41.02
C GLY A 39 -11.32 -2.98 -40.94
N ALA A 40 -11.05 -4.04 -40.18
CA ALA A 40 -11.96 -5.17 -40.03
C ALA A 40 -13.30 -4.72 -39.45
N GLU A 41 -14.38 -4.98 -40.19
CA GLU A 41 -15.77 -4.76 -39.76
C GLU A 41 -16.44 -6.11 -39.51
N SER A 42 -17.18 -6.24 -38.41
CA SER A 42 -17.84 -7.50 -38.04
C SER A 42 -19.24 -7.25 -37.48
N GLY A 43 -20.26 -7.77 -38.16
CA GLY A 43 -21.66 -7.57 -37.76
C GLY A 43 -22.04 -6.09 -37.68
N ILE A 44 -22.44 -5.63 -36.50
CA ILE A 44 -22.81 -4.23 -36.20
C ILE A 44 -21.58 -3.31 -36.03
N HIS A 45 -20.39 -3.88 -35.97
CA HIS A 45 -19.17 -3.11 -35.75
C HIS A 45 -18.69 -2.44 -37.03
N LYS A 46 -18.30 -1.16 -36.91
CA LYS A 46 -17.76 -0.35 -38.00
C LYS A 46 -16.40 0.23 -37.65
N LYS A 47 -15.56 0.39 -38.68
CA LYS A 47 -14.19 0.92 -38.53
C LYS A 47 -14.13 2.37 -38.04
N ASN A 48 -15.25 3.11 -38.14
CA ASN A 48 -15.37 4.50 -37.71
C ASN A 48 -15.76 4.66 -36.23
N HIS A 49 -16.05 3.57 -35.52
CA HIS A 49 -16.37 3.64 -34.10
C HIS A 49 -15.17 4.12 -33.27
N GLY A 50 -15.44 4.63 -32.09
CA GLY A 50 -14.41 4.89 -31.08
C GLY A 50 -13.77 3.59 -30.57
N TYR A 51 -12.46 3.63 -30.31
CA TYR A 51 -11.71 2.52 -29.72
C TYR A 51 -10.93 2.97 -28.48
N ARG A 52 -10.80 2.07 -27.52
CA ARG A 52 -9.87 2.17 -26.39
C ARG A 52 -8.82 1.08 -26.47
N VAL A 53 -7.60 1.40 -26.05
CA VAL A 53 -6.51 0.42 -26.00
C VAL A 53 -6.62 -0.37 -24.70
N SER A 54 -6.71 -1.70 -24.81
CA SER A 54 -6.51 -2.61 -23.69
C SER A 54 -5.11 -3.19 -23.80
N ARG A 55 -4.25 -2.83 -22.84
CA ARG A 55 -2.97 -3.49 -22.63
C ARG A 55 -3.22 -4.51 -21.54
N LEU A 56 -3.17 -5.80 -21.89
CA LEU A 56 -3.14 -6.85 -20.88
C LEU A 56 -1.83 -6.68 -20.12
N ASN A 57 -1.93 -6.67 -18.79
CA ASN A 57 -0.94 -6.84 -17.71
C ASN A 57 0.50 -7.26 -18.08
N LEU A 58 1.09 -6.65 -19.08
CA LEU A 58 2.52 -6.59 -19.27
C LEU A 58 2.93 -5.55 -18.26
N LEU A 59 3.56 -6.01 -17.16
CA LEU A 59 4.51 -5.16 -16.46
C LEU A 59 5.28 -4.42 -17.55
N PRO A 60 5.20 -3.07 -17.62
CA PRO A 60 5.86 -2.37 -18.70
C PRO A 60 7.30 -2.88 -18.78
N HIS A 61 7.81 -3.22 -19.97
CA HIS A 61 9.17 -3.73 -20.13
C HIS A 61 10.22 -2.87 -19.39
N SER A 62 9.90 -1.61 -19.12
CA SER A 62 10.70 -0.73 -18.28
C SER A 62 10.91 -1.23 -16.84
N ILE A 63 9.99 -2.02 -16.26
CA ILE A 63 10.10 -2.57 -14.89
C ILE A 63 11.16 -3.65 -14.83
N LEU A 64 11.32 -4.40 -15.92
CA LEU A 64 12.26 -5.52 -16.00
C LEU A 64 13.61 -5.12 -16.62
N GLU A 65 13.97 -3.83 -16.65
CA GLU A 65 15.22 -3.35 -17.23
C GLU A 65 16.45 -4.00 -16.56
N GLY A 66 16.89 -5.14 -17.09
CA GLY A 66 17.98 -5.96 -16.54
C GLY A 66 17.57 -6.95 -15.44
N TRP A 67 16.27 -7.12 -15.20
CA TRP A 67 15.70 -8.10 -14.26
C TRP A 67 14.86 -9.12 -15.02
N ASN A 68 15.06 -10.40 -14.72
CA ASN A 68 14.22 -11.46 -15.26
C ASN A 68 12.88 -11.52 -14.52
N SER A 69 11.83 -11.99 -15.20
CA SER A 69 10.51 -12.20 -14.61
C SER A 69 10.53 -13.09 -13.35
N GLU A 70 11.40 -14.10 -13.33
CA GLU A 70 11.59 -14.98 -12.18
C GLU A 70 12.31 -14.27 -11.02
N GLU A 71 13.28 -13.41 -11.31
CA GLU A 71 13.98 -12.59 -10.30
C GLU A 71 13.03 -11.57 -9.67
N GLU A 72 12.18 -10.94 -10.49
CA GLU A 72 11.15 -10.02 -10.04
C GLU A 72 10.11 -10.73 -9.16
N LEU A 73 9.65 -11.90 -9.56
CA LEU A 73 8.72 -12.69 -8.76
C LEU A 73 9.34 -13.06 -7.40
N ASN A 74 10.59 -13.54 -7.40
CA ASN A 74 11.31 -13.88 -6.19
C ASN A 74 11.51 -12.66 -5.26
N LEU A 75 11.75 -11.47 -5.82
CA LEU A 75 11.86 -10.23 -5.06
C LEU A 75 10.55 -9.91 -4.34
N LEU A 76 9.42 -10.00 -5.04
CA LEU A 76 8.11 -9.72 -4.48
C LEU A 76 7.68 -10.76 -3.42
N GLU A 77 7.92 -12.05 -3.68
CA GLU A 77 7.66 -13.11 -2.71
C GLU A 77 8.52 -12.96 -1.45
N ALA A 78 9.79 -12.56 -1.61
CA ALA A 78 10.67 -12.30 -0.48
C ALA A 78 10.22 -11.09 0.33
N LEU A 79 9.75 -10.02 -0.33
CA LEU A 79 9.18 -8.85 0.35
C LEU A 79 7.93 -9.20 1.15
N GLU A 80 7.07 -10.08 0.63
CA GLU A 80 5.90 -10.58 1.35
C GLU A 80 6.30 -11.43 2.59
N GLN A 81 7.34 -12.25 2.45
CA GLN A 81 7.77 -13.18 3.52
C GLN A 81 8.61 -12.51 4.61
N TYR A 82 9.55 -11.64 4.24
CA TYR A 82 10.53 -11.04 5.17
C TYR A 82 10.21 -9.60 5.55
N GLY A 83 9.32 -8.94 4.81
CA GLY A 83 8.96 -7.54 5.02
C GLY A 83 9.97 -6.55 4.41
N ILE A 84 9.51 -5.33 4.17
CA ILE A 84 10.33 -4.24 3.62
C ILE A 84 11.39 -3.83 4.65
N GLY A 85 12.65 -3.80 4.23
CA GLY A 85 13.80 -3.38 5.06
C GLY A 85 14.81 -4.49 5.32
N ASN A 86 14.40 -5.77 5.20
CA ASN A 86 15.31 -6.90 5.35
C ASN A 86 15.96 -7.30 4.00
N TRP A 87 16.72 -6.37 3.42
CA TRP A 87 17.26 -6.51 2.06
C TRP A 87 18.32 -7.61 1.93
N GLU A 88 18.96 -8.01 3.03
CA GLU A 88 19.94 -9.11 3.03
C GLU A 88 19.27 -10.46 2.77
N ASP A 89 18.20 -10.78 3.51
CA ASP A 89 17.44 -12.02 3.32
C ASP A 89 16.67 -12.02 1.99
N ILE A 90 16.21 -10.85 1.56
CA ILE A 90 15.56 -10.68 0.25
C ILE A 90 16.54 -11.00 -0.89
N ALA A 91 17.75 -10.45 -0.84
CA ALA A 91 18.79 -10.74 -1.84
C ALA A 91 19.21 -12.22 -1.84
N LEU A 92 19.25 -12.87 -0.67
CA LEU A 92 19.51 -14.31 -0.56
C LEU A 92 18.44 -15.14 -1.27
N LYS A 93 17.15 -14.75 -1.18
CA LYS A 93 16.06 -15.42 -1.89
C LYS A 93 16.15 -15.23 -3.40
N VAL A 94 16.48 -14.01 -3.85
CA VAL A 94 16.65 -13.70 -5.28
C VAL A 94 17.90 -14.37 -5.86
N GLY A 95 18.98 -14.47 -5.09
CA GLY A 95 20.19 -15.23 -5.38
C GLY A 95 21.11 -14.65 -6.45
N THR A 96 20.61 -13.76 -7.32
CA THR A 96 21.34 -13.21 -8.48
C THR A 96 21.73 -11.74 -8.34
N LYS A 97 21.12 -11.01 -7.41
CA LYS A 97 21.29 -9.56 -7.21
C LYS A 97 21.73 -9.25 -5.78
N SER A 98 22.40 -8.12 -5.58
CA SER A 98 22.80 -7.67 -4.23
C SER A 98 21.62 -7.06 -3.46
N SER A 99 21.76 -6.94 -2.14
CA SER A 99 20.76 -6.27 -1.27
C SER A 99 20.52 -4.82 -1.67
N GLU A 100 21.58 -4.09 -2.02
CA GLU A 100 21.50 -2.70 -2.51
C GLU A 100 20.78 -2.61 -3.86
N GLU A 101 21.03 -3.54 -4.78
CA GLU A 101 20.34 -3.59 -6.08
C GLU A 101 18.85 -3.90 -5.92
N CYS A 102 18.50 -4.85 -5.04
CA CYS A 102 17.11 -5.19 -4.73
C CYS A 102 16.35 -3.98 -4.17
N MET A 103 16.97 -3.28 -3.21
CA MET A 103 16.40 -2.07 -2.61
C MET A 103 16.23 -0.97 -3.66
N TYR A 104 17.26 -0.69 -4.44
CA TYR A 104 17.24 0.36 -5.45
C TYR A 104 16.17 0.08 -6.52
N HIS A 105 16.10 -1.16 -7.00
CA HIS A 105 15.10 -1.60 -7.96
C HIS A 105 13.69 -1.42 -7.42
N TYR A 106 13.41 -1.91 -6.21
CA TYR A 106 12.10 -1.76 -5.58
C TYR A 106 11.72 -0.28 -5.40
N CYS A 107 12.61 0.53 -4.84
CA CYS A 107 12.34 1.96 -4.60
C CYS A 107 12.13 2.72 -5.91
N ASN A 108 12.95 2.51 -6.93
CA ASN A 108 12.86 3.25 -8.18
C ASN A 108 11.66 2.81 -9.04
N ARG A 109 11.32 1.51 -9.04
CA ARG A 109 10.28 0.95 -9.92
C ARG A 109 8.90 0.93 -9.29
N TYR A 110 8.80 0.60 -8.00
CA TYR A 110 7.52 0.46 -7.30
C TYR A 110 7.14 1.72 -6.53
N LEU A 111 8.08 2.37 -5.83
CA LEU A 111 7.77 3.57 -5.04
C LEU A 111 7.90 4.87 -5.85
N GLY A 112 8.90 4.98 -6.72
CA GLY A 112 9.17 6.16 -7.55
C GLY A 112 8.69 6.04 -9.01
N GLY A 113 8.28 4.84 -9.44
CA GLY A 113 7.88 4.56 -10.81
C GLY A 113 6.40 4.86 -11.09
N ILE A 114 5.92 4.40 -12.25
CA ILE A 114 4.52 4.55 -12.69
C ILE A 114 3.56 4.02 -11.62
N PHE A 115 3.90 2.90 -10.97
CA PHE A 115 3.10 2.32 -9.89
C PHE A 115 3.01 3.26 -8.67
N GLY A 116 4.12 3.82 -8.22
CA GLY A 116 4.15 4.78 -7.12
C GLY A 116 3.38 6.05 -7.48
N LEU A 117 3.52 6.57 -8.70
CA LEU A 117 2.78 7.75 -9.12
C LEU A 117 1.29 7.47 -9.27
N GLU A 118 0.86 6.33 -9.81
CA GLU A 118 -0.56 6.05 -10.04
C GLU A 118 -1.28 5.62 -8.74
N LEU A 119 -0.60 4.91 -7.83
CA LEU A 119 -1.14 4.49 -6.53
C LEU A 119 -1.02 5.56 -5.44
N LEU A 120 0.02 6.41 -5.45
CA LEU A 120 0.25 7.44 -4.43
C LEU A 120 -0.23 8.84 -4.87
N SER A 121 -0.45 9.09 -6.16
CA SER A 121 -1.03 10.38 -6.60
C SER A 121 -2.53 10.48 -6.38
N ASP A 122 -3.20 9.37 -6.07
CA ASP A 122 -4.62 9.36 -5.73
C ASP A 122 -4.84 9.91 -4.31
N ASN A 123 -4.54 11.21 -4.15
CA ASN A 123 -5.15 12.12 -3.17
C ASN A 123 -6.69 12.21 -3.34
N LYS A 124 -7.32 11.36 -4.17
CA LYS A 124 -8.78 11.25 -4.27
C LYS A 124 -9.42 10.69 -3.02
N TYR A 125 -8.67 9.96 -2.21
CA TYR A 125 -9.03 9.72 -0.83
C TYR A 125 -8.17 10.68 0.00
N PRO A 126 -8.65 11.91 0.32
CA PRO A 126 -8.05 12.61 1.44
C PRO A 126 -8.08 11.63 2.60
N SER A 127 -6.91 11.30 3.13
CA SER A 127 -6.79 10.44 4.31
C SER A 127 -7.87 10.86 5.30
N ARG A 128 -8.91 10.04 5.47
CA ARG A 128 -9.97 10.31 6.45
C ARG A 128 -9.38 10.29 7.87
N ILE A 129 -8.20 9.68 7.99
CA ILE A 129 -7.27 9.84 9.07
C ILE A 129 -6.72 11.27 9.00
N THR A 130 -7.33 12.14 9.80
CA THR A 130 -6.69 13.40 10.13
C THR A 130 -5.44 13.03 10.92
N ASP A 131 -4.26 13.37 10.40
CA ASP A 131 -3.01 13.23 11.13
C ASP A 131 -3.06 14.17 12.35
N HIS A 132 -3.49 13.63 13.49
CA HIS A 132 -3.52 14.33 14.76
C HIS A 132 -2.11 14.46 15.38
N THR A 133 -1.13 13.70 14.87
CA THR A 133 0.27 13.80 15.29
C THR A 133 0.94 15.11 14.89
N ASN A 134 0.40 15.83 13.89
CA ASN A 134 1.03 17.04 13.37
C ASN A 134 0.42 18.36 13.90
N ARG A 135 -0.55 18.30 14.83
CA ARG A 135 -1.16 19.48 15.47
C ARG A 135 -1.29 19.41 16.98
N VAL A 136 -0.71 18.42 17.63
CA VAL A 136 -0.27 18.64 19.00
C VAL A 136 0.95 19.53 18.86
N ALA A 137 0.76 20.83 19.02
CA ALA A 137 1.84 21.64 19.58
C ALA A 137 2.32 20.82 20.76
N LEU A 138 3.51 20.20 20.64
CA LEU A 138 4.17 19.42 21.68
C LEU A 138 3.67 19.99 22.99
N SER A 139 2.87 19.22 23.75
CA SER A 139 2.37 19.67 25.05
C SER A 139 3.51 20.43 25.66
N PRO A 140 3.38 21.75 25.92
CA PRO A 140 4.53 22.60 26.14
C PRO A 140 5.33 21.85 27.18
N MET A 141 6.53 21.37 26.81
CA MET A 141 7.41 20.70 27.76
C MET A 141 7.48 21.72 28.86
N GLN A 142 6.75 21.51 29.95
CA GLN A 142 6.85 22.40 31.07
C GLN A 142 8.32 22.27 31.40
N PRO A 143 9.12 23.36 31.25
CA PRO A 143 10.50 23.29 31.66
C PRO A 143 10.42 22.72 33.08
N PRO A 144 11.18 21.64 33.38
CA PRO A 144 11.00 20.90 34.62
C PRO A 144 10.92 21.95 35.69
N HIS A 145 9.73 22.10 36.29
CA HIS A 145 9.57 23.09 37.34
C HIS A 145 10.59 22.61 38.35
N SER A 146 11.69 23.35 38.48
CA SER A 146 12.76 22.98 39.40
C SER A 146 12.26 23.32 40.79
N SER A 147 11.21 22.66 41.23
CA SER A 147 11.07 22.33 42.62
C SER A 147 12.28 21.48 42.95
N PHE A 148 13.16 22.04 43.75
CA PHE A 148 14.31 21.41 44.39
C PHE A 148 13.82 20.20 45.23
N ILE A 149 13.43 19.11 44.56
CA ILE A 149 13.06 17.85 45.19
C ILE A 149 14.36 17.05 45.34
N ASP A 150 14.65 16.61 46.55
CA ASP A 150 15.86 15.86 46.88
C ASP A 150 15.88 14.51 46.13
N ILE A 151 17.08 13.97 45.90
CA ILE A 151 17.29 12.78 45.07
C ILE A 151 16.56 11.55 45.66
N GLU A 152 16.48 11.45 46.99
CA GLU A 152 15.73 10.38 47.66
C GLU A 152 14.22 10.46 47.41
N ASP A 153 13.66 11.66 47.41
CA ASP A 153 12.22 11.89 47.14
C ASP A 153 11.87 11.61 45.66
N GLN A 154 12.78 11.94 44.74
CA GLN A 154 12.61 11.61 43.31
C GLN A 154 12.55 10.09 43.09
N GLN A 155 13.41 9.34 43.78
CA GLN A 155 13.39 7.88 43.70
C GLN A 155 12.14 7.29 44.33
N LEU A 156 11.68 7.84 45.45
CA LEU A 156 10.44 7.40 46.10
C LEU A 156 9.20 7.61 45.22
N LEU A 157 9.20 8.68 44.42
CA LEU A 157 8.13 8.98 43.46
C LEU A 157 8.25 8.18 42.15
N GLY A 158 9.32 7.42 41.96
CA GLY A 158 9.58 6.71 40.69
C GLY A 158 9.87 7.65 39.53
N TYR A 159 10.40 8.85 39.79
CA TYR A 159 10.77 9.80 38.75
C TYR A 159 12.03 9.33 38.02
N MET A 160 11.97 9.29 36.69
CA MET A 160 13.04 8.93 35.76
C MET A 160 13.71 10.19 35.20
N PRO A 161 14.83 10.67 35.77
CA PRO A 161 15.34 12.02 35.51
C PRO A 161 15.84 12.23 34.08
N ASN A 162 16.37 11.19 33.43
CA ASN A 162 16.89 11.25 32.06
C ASN A 162 15.77 11.32 31.00
N ARG A 163 14.55 10.89 31.35
CA ARG A 163 13.37 10.97 30.49
C ARG A 163 12.49 12.17 30.85
N GLY A 164 12.60 12.67 32.08
CA GLY A 164 11.76 13.74 32.59
C GLY A 164 10.33 13.27 32.90
N ASP A 165 10.19 12.01 33.30
CA ASP A 165 8.90 11.31 33.36
C ASP A 165 8.84 10.38 34.58
N PHE A 166 7.67 9.93 35.01
CA PHE A 166 7.50 9.01 36.13
C PHE A 166 7.32 7.56 35.63
N GLU A 167 7.74 6.57 36.42
CA GLU A 167 7.52 5.15 36.11
C GLU A 167 6.04 4.75 36.07
N ARG A 168 5.16 5.57 36.64
CA ARG A 168 3.72 5.32 36.72
C ARG A 168 2.95 6.52 36.17
N ASP A 169 2.19 6.27 35.12
CA ASP A 169 1.32 7.27 34.50
C ASP A 169 0.19 7.71 35.45
N TYR A 170 -0.24 8.96 35.29
CA TYR A 170 -1.18 9.65 36.19
C TYR A 170 -2.58 9.00 36.27
N ASP A 171 -2.95 8.10 35.35
CA ASP A 171 -4.17 7.29 35.47
C ASP A 171 -4.05 5.95 34.72
N ASN A 172 -3.33 5.00 35.33
CA ASN A 172 -3.06 3.69 34.72
C ASN A 172 -4.32 2.85 34.43
N ASP A 173 -5.45 3.21 35.05
CA ASP A 173 -6.73 2.50 34.89
C ASP A 173 -7.62 3.12 33.78
N ALA A 174 -7.25 4.28 33.22
CA ALA A 174 -8.02 4.94 32.16
C ALA A 174 -8.22 4.06 30.92
N GLU A 175 -7.20 3.28 30.55
CA GLU A 175 -7.23 2.37 29.40
C GLU A 175 -8.02 1.07 29.66
N SER A 176 -8.32 0.76 30.92
CA SER A 176 -8.99 -0.50 31.31
C SER A 176 -10.43 -0.61 30.80
N ILE A 177 -11.09 0.53 30.55
CA ILE A 177 -12.44 0.60 30.01
C ILE A 177 -12.46 0.15 28.54
N LEU A 178 -11.40 0.47 27.77
CA LEU A 178 -11.26 0.07 26.37
C LEU A 178 -10.98 -1.41 26.20
N CYS A 179 -10.33 -2.05 27.18
CA CYS A 179 -10.11 -3.49 27.18
C CYS A 179 -11.42 -4.31 27.29
N ARG A 180 -12.53 -3.70 27.73
CA ARG A 180 -13.81 -4.38 27.97
C ARG A 180 -14.82 -4.21 26.83
N LEU A 181 -14.50 -3.43 25.80
CA LEU A 181 -15.31 -3.33 24.60
C LEU A 181 -15.16 -4.64 23.82
N HIS A 182 -16.18 -5.49 23.85
CA HIS A 182 -16.28 -6.71 23.05
C HIS A 182 -17.26 -6.43 21.91
N PRO A 183 -16.81 -6.09 20.69
CA PRO A 183 -17.74 -5.81 19.60
C PRO A 183 -18.41 -7.13 19.19
N SER A 184 -19.74 -7.17 19.16
CA SER A 184 -20.47 -8.27 18.53
C SER A 184 -20.41 -8.05 17.02
N PHE A 185 -19.51 -8.76 16.34
CA PHE A 185 -19.24 -8.56 14.91
C PHE A 185 -20.24 -9.33 14.04
N SER A 186 -21.05 -8.63 13.23
CA SER A 186 -21.37 -9.09 11.87
C SER A 186 -20.18 -8.79 10.96
N HIS A 187 -19.95 -9.62 9.94
CA HIS A 187 -18.72 -9.66 9.14
C HIS A 187 -18.40 -8.35 8.36
N ASP A 188 -19.32 -7.38 8.33
CA ASP A 188 -19.16 -6.10 7.64
C ASP A 188 -18.65 -4.95 8.55
N ASP A 189 -18.60 -5.15 9.88
CA ASP A 189 -18.29 -4.06 10.85
C ASP A 189 -16.86 -4.09 11.41
N LEU A 190 -15.99 -4.96 10.87
CA LEU A 190 -14.60 -5.14 11.35
C LEU A 190 -13.75 -3.88 11.18
N GLU A 191 -14.05 -3.06 10.16
CA GLU A 191 -13.31 -1.83 9.85
C GLU A 191 -13.74 -0.67 10.77
N ASP A 192 -15.03 -0.57 11.08
CA ASP A 192 -15.60 0.46 11.95
C ASP A 192 -15.27 0.23 13.42
N GLY A 193 -15.22 -1.03 13.89
CA GLY A 193 -14.86 -1.36 15.28
C GLY A 193 -13.40 -1.03 15.61
N MET A 194 -12.50 -1.21 14.63
CA MET A 194 -11.09 -0.84 14.77
C MET A 194 -10.91 0.69 14.76
N TRP A 195 -11.70 1.39 13.93
CA TRP A 195 -11.72 2.85 13.85
C TRP A 195 -12.11 3.51 15.18
N PHE A 196 -13.17 3.03 15.86
CA PHE A 196 -13.58 3.60 17.15
C PHE A 196 -12.49 3.47 18.24
N LYS A 197 -11.74 2.36 18.24
CA LYS A 197 -10.67 2.14 19.21
C LYS A 197 -9.48 3.09 18.97
N ILE A 198 -9.13 3.33 17.71
CA ILE A 198 -8.08 4.25 17.32
C ILE A 198 -8.47 5.70 17.67
N VAL A 199 -9.67 6.14 17.30
CA VAL A 199 -10.15 7.51 17.54
C VAL A 199 -10.24 7.84 19.04
N TYR A 200 -10.70 6.89 19.86
CA TYR A 200 -10.80 7.13 21.30
C TYR A 200 -9.41 7.18 21.96
N CYS A 201 -8.49 6.27 21.64
CA CYS A 201 -7.11 6.31 22.15
C CYS A 201 -6.42 7.64 21.79
N SER A 202 -6.64 8.16 20.57
CA SER A 202 -6.14 9.48 20.17
C SER A 202 -6.80 10.67 20.90
N SER A 203 -7.98 10.49 21.48
CA SER A 203 -8.69 11.55 22.21
C SER A 203 -8.35 11.60 23.70
N TYR A 204 -7.93 10.47 24.30
CA TYR A 204 -7.65 10.37 25.74
C TYR A 204 -6.15 10.34 26.08
N GLY A 205 -5.26 10.11 25.12
CA GLY A 205 -3.81 10.32 25.30
C GLY A 205 -3.37 11.80 25.31
N SER A 206 -4.26 12.73 25.68
CA SER A 206 -4.04 14.19 25.65
C SER A 206 -4.50 14.92 26.93
N LEU A 207 -4.65 14.20 28.05
CA LEU A 207 -4.71 14.81 29.39
C LEU A 207 -3.41 14.57 30.13
#